data_AF-A0A920I9C9-F1
#
_entry.id   AF-A0A920I9C9-F1
#
_cell.length_a   1.000
_cell.length_b   1.000
_cell.length_c   1.000
_cell.angle_alpha   90.00
_cell.angle_beta   90.00
_cell.angle_gamma   90.00
#
_symmetry.space_group_name_H-M   'P 1'
#
loop_
_entity.id
_entity.type
_entity.pdbx_description
1 polymer ?
#
loop_
_entity_poly.entity_id
_entity_poly.type
_entity_poly.pdbx_seq_one_letter_code
_entity_poly.pdbx_strand_id
1 'polypeptide(L)'
;MARPALTVALVLASPALVEACRPWLPANRYESVVLTVDPGETLAAVLGPRQDDFDAVVLEQSLLDASAKEQLLAAGLLFPAVIVGEVKGQVDYHPEELHLPDDQLAQLGYNVDAAISRFLRQGRADGRTDDSSSSSRAVSNLSDRLQERLGYLGVFYKRDPSRFLGSLPPEERRDLLLSLQRTYRDLLASYFSDPAAANQALESFVNTAFFSDLPITRTVEIHVDLIDEFWKQLSLEGHKHDFLQDYRLALLDVMAHLCEMYRRSIPPDLPLSGTASSRVRRPTDQLDASEESS
;
A
#
# COMPACT_ATOMS: atom_id res chain seq x y z
N MET A 1 -21.97 -1.89 -17.58
CA MET A 1 -22.08 -0.99 -16.42
C MET A 1 -20.66 -0.72 -15.94
N ALA A 2 -20.13 0.47 -16.26
CA ALA A 2 -18.75 0.85 -15.96
C ALA A 2 -18.57 0.98 -14.45
N ARG A 3 -17.59 0.24 -13.90
CA ARG A 3 -17.22 0.31 -12.48
C ARG A 3 -16.59 1.68 -12.20
N PRO A 4 -16.69 2.22 -10.97
CA PRO A 4 -16.04 3.48 -10.65
C PRO A 4 -14.53 3.23 -10.61
N ALA A 5 -13.81 3.69 -11.63
CA ALA A 5 -12.36 3.69 -11.63
C ALA A 5 -11.86 4.79 -10.70
N LEU A 6 -10.84 4.53 -9.89
CA LEU A 6 -10.14 5.54 -9.08
C LEU A 6 -9.28 6.40 -10.01
N THR A 7 -9.41 7.72 -9.93
CA THR A 7 -8.64 8.64 -10.76
C THR A 7 -7.30 8.94 -10.10
N VAL A 8 -6.22 8.52 -10.74
CA VAL A 8 -4.85 8.70 -10.23
C VAL A 8 -4.12 9.70 -11.13
N ALA A 9 -3.67 10.82 -10.55
CA ALA A 9 -2.82 11.78 -11.23
C ALA A 9 -1.37 11.29 -11.20
N LEU A 10 -0.77 11.07 -12.37
CA LEU A 10 0.66 10.78 -12.52
C LEU A 10 1.39 12.09 -12.85
N VAL A 11 2.11 12.64 -11.88
CA VAL A 11 2.93 13.85 -12.05
C VAL A 11 4.40 13.45 -11.97
N LEU A 12 4.94 13.04 -13.12
CA LEU A 12 6.30 12.53 -13.23
C LEU A 12 7.05 13.38 -14.26
N ALA A 13 8.27 13.79 -13.93
CA ALA A 13 9.14 14.57 -14.81
C ALA A 13 9.71 13.68 -15.94
N SER A 14 9.98 12.41 -15.63
CA SER A 14 10.51 11.44 -16.58
C SER A 14 9.42 10.72 -17.38
N PRO A 15 9.36 10.86 -18.72
CA PRO A 15 8.40 10.12 -19.54
C PRO A 15 8.63 8.61 -19.50
N ALA A 16 9.87 8.16 -19.23
CA ALA A 16 10.17 6.74 -19.07
C ALA A 16 9.51 6.16 -17.80
N LEU A 17 9.46 6.94 -16.73
CA LEU A 17 8.81 6.54 -15.48
C LEU A 17 7.29 6.47 -15.64
N VAL A 18 6.69 7.39 -16.41
CA VAL A 18 5.27 7.34 -16.78
C VAL A 18 4.92 6.03 -17.48
N GLU A 19 5.71 5.64 -18.50
CA GLU A 19 5.49 4.38 -19.21
C GLU A 19 5.73 3.15 -18.32
N ALA A 20 6.66 3.23 -17.36
CA ALA A 20 6.92 2.16 -16.40
C ALA A 20 5.79 1.99 -15.37
N CYS A 21 5.10 3.08 -14.98
CA CYS A 21 3.99 3.06 -14.02
C CYS A 21 2.67 2.56 -14.62
N ARG A 22 2.42 2.81 -15.91
CA ARG A 22 1.15 2.47 -16.59
C ARG A 22 0.73 1.00 -16.47
N PRO A 23 1.60 0.00 -16.68
CA PRO A 23 1.24 -1.42 -16.53
C PRO A 23 0.73 -1.77 -15.14
N TRP A 24 1.22 -1.09 -14.10
CA TRP A 24 0.90 -1.37 -12.70
C TRP A 24 -0.37 -0.67 -12.20
N LEU A 25 -0.99 0.17 -13.04
CA LEU A 25 -2.28 0.81 -12.81
C LEU A 25 -3.29 0.35 -13.88
N PRO A 26 -3.84 -0.88 -13.75
CA PRO A 26 -4.72 -1.42 -14.77
C PRO A 26 -6.01 -0.59 -14.94
N ALA A 27 -6.33 -0.27 -16.19
CA ALA A 27 -7.48 0.55 -16.61
C ALA A 27 -8.86 0.04 -16.18
N ASN A 28 -8.94 -1.20 -15.68
CA ASN A 28 -10.17 -1.78 -15.12
C ASN A 28 -10.56 -1.15 -13.77
N ARG A 29 -9.59 -0.57 -13.05
CA ARG A 29 -9.79 0.01 -11.72
C ARG A 29 -9.21 1.41 -11.57
N TYR A 30 -8.21 1.78 -12.35
CA TYR A 30 -7.58 3.10 -12.28
C TYR A 30 -7.77 3.87 -13.57
N GLU A 31 -8.13 5.14 -13.47
CA GLU A 31 -8.04 6.10 -14.56
C GLU A 31 -6.79 6.94 -14.34
N SER A 32 -5.72 6.64 -15.08
CA SER A 32 -4.46 7.36 -14.95
C SER A 32 -4.48 8.63 -15.78
N VAL A 33 -4.39 9.79 -15.14
CA VAL A 33 -4.26 11.09 -15.80
C VAL A 33 -2.81 11.54 -15.69
N VAL A 34 -2.11 11.59 -16.82
CA VAL A 34 -0.73 12.10 -16.85
C VAL A 34 -0.76 13.62 -16.88
N LEU A 35 -0.06 14.23 -15.93
CA LEU A 35 0.10 15.67 -15.84
C LEU A 35 1.60 15.98 -15.98
N THR A 36 1.93 16.79 -16.97
CA THR A 36 3.29 17.30 -17.16
C THR A 36 3.40 18.67 -16.51
N VAL A 37 4.41 18.86 -15.68
CA VAL A 37 4.74 20.17 -15.11
C VAL A 37 5.68 20.87 -16.09
N ASP A 38 5.18 21.90 -16.77
CA ASP A 38 6.02 22.69 -17.68
C ASP A 38 7.08 23.48 -16.90
N PRO A 39 8.28 23.71 -17.47
CA PRO A 39 9.34 24.45 -16.80
C PRO A 39 8.91 25.91 -16.56
N GLY A 40 8.48 26.20 -15.33
CA GLY A 40 7.97 27.50 -14.90
C GLY A 40 6.57 27.47 -14.29
N GLU A 41 5.86 26.35 -14.40
CA GLU A 41 4.57 26.15 -13.76
C GLU A 41 4.74 25.43 -12.41
N THR A 42 3.97 25.84 -11.41
CA THR A 42 4.05 25.27 -10.07
C THR A 42 3.18 24.02 -9.97
N LEU A 43 3.62 23.00 -9.20
CA LEU A 43 2.80 21.81 -8.90
C LEU A 43 1.38 22.17 -8.41
N ALA A 44 1.26 23.21 -7.58
CA ALA A 44 -0.03 23.72 -7.11
C ALA A 44 -0.92 24.31 -8.22
N ALA A 45 -0.33 24.90 -9.27
CA ALA A 45 -1.09 25.45 -10.40
C ALA A 45 -1.65 24.34 -11.31
N VAL A 46 -0.95 23.22 -11.42
CA VAL A 46 -1.39 22.05 -12.20
C VAL A 46 -2.46 21.24 -11.45
N LEU A 47 -2.25 21.03 -10.14
CA LEU A 47 -3.16 20.22 -9.31
C LEU A 47 -4.38 21.00 -8.80
N GLY A 48 -4.25 22.31 -8.57
CA GLY A 48 -5.30 23.17 -8.04
C GLY A 48 -6.63 23.17 -8.81
N PRO A 49 -6.65 23.44 -10.13
CA PRO A 49 -7.89 23.55 -10.89
C PRO A 49 -8.66 22.23 -11.05
N ARG A 50 -8.02 21.10 -10.76
CA ARG A 50 -8.60 19.74 -10.90
C ARG A 50 -8.56 18.94 -9.59
N GLN A 51 -8.47 19.62 -8.44
CA GLN A 51 -8.40 18.97 -7.13
C GLN A 51 -9.56 17.99 -6.87
N ASP A 52 -10.76 18.30 -7.38
CA ASP A 52 -11.97 17.49 -7.19
C ASP A 52 -12.14 16.41 -8.26
N ASP A 53 -11.19 16.29 -9.20
CA ASP A 53 -11.15 15.22 -10.21
C ASP A 53 -10.28 14.04 -9.77
N PHE A 54 -9.32 14.26 -8.86
CA PHE A 54 -8.32 13.26 -8.47
C PHE A 54 -8.66 12.59 -7.14
N ASP A 55 -8.39 11.29 -7.06
CA ASP A 55 -8.53 10.46 -5.87
C ASP A 55 -7.19 10.19 -5.18
N ALA A 56 -6.09 10.11 -5.96
CA ALA A 56 -4.73 9.99 -5.47
C ALA A 56 -3.73 10.62 -6.45
N VAL A 57 -2.55 10.97 -5.96
CA VAL A 57 -1.47 11.55 -6.77
C VAL A 57 -0.21 10.71 -6.63
N VAL A 58 0.45 10.44 -7.74
CA VAL A 58 1.79 9.84 -7.78
C VAL A 58 2.74 10.94 -8.22
N LEU A 59 3.70 11.29 -7.36
CA LEU A 59 4.64 12.39 -7.56
C LEU A 59 6.05 11.83 -7.73
N GLU A 60 6.82 12.36 -8.68
CA GLU A 60 8.26 12.09 -8.72
C GLU A 60 8.97 12.94 -7.66
N GLN A 61 9.88 12.34 -6.90
CA GLN A 61 10.60 13.03 -5.83
C GLN A 61 11.40 14.25 -6.33
N SER A 62 11.88 14.21 -7.58
CA SER A 62 12.61 15.32 -8.21
C SER A 62 11.79 16.61 -8.33
N LEU A 63 10.46 16.52 -8.28
CA LEU A 63 9.54 17.66 -8.35
C LEU A 63 9.16 18.22 -6.98
N LEU A 64 9.49 17.50 -5.90
CA LEU A 64 9.13 17.84 -4.52
C LEU A 64 10.28 18.55 -3.80
N ASP A 65 10.48 19.83 -4.13
CA ASP A 65 11.35 20.72 -3.36
C ASP A 65 10.63 21.37 -2.18
N ALA A 66 11.38 21.86 -1.19
CA ALA A 66 10.83 22.56 -0.02
C ALA A 66 9.91 23.74 -0.40
N SER A 67 10.21 24.45 -1.50
CA SER A 67 9.36 25.52 -2.02
C SER A 67 8.03 25.01 -2.59
N ALA A 68 8.06 23.88 -3.30
CA ALA A 68 6.85 23.26 -3.83
C ALA A 68 5.94 22.73 -2.72
N LYS A 69 6.53 22.17 -1.65
CA LYS A 69 5.81 21.77 -0.44
C LYS A 69 5.08 22.94 0.21
N GLU A 70 5.78 24.05 0.44
CA GLU A 70 5.17 25.27 1.01
C GLU A 70 4.05 25.81 0.13
N GLN A 71 4.20 25.78 -1.20
CA GLN A 71 3.17 26.23 -2.13
C GLN A 71 1.93 25.33 -2.13
N LEU A 72 2.10 24.01 -2.06
CA LEU A 72 0.97 23.07 -1.97
C LEU A 72 0.23 23.23 -0.62
N LEU A 73 0.96 23.40 0.48
CA LEU A 73 0.40 23.67 1.79
C LEU A 73 -0.33 25.03 1.83
N ALA A 74 0.26 26.08 1.28
CA ALA A 74 -0.34 27.41 1.19
C ALA A 74 -1.60 27.42 0.32
N ALA A 75 -1.63 26.60 -0.74
CA ALA A 75 -2.80 26.40 -1.58
C ALA A 75 -3.88 25.51 -0.93
N GLY A 76 -3.58 24.87 0.20
CA GLY A 76 -4.50 23.94 0.88
C GLY A 76 -4.74 22.64 0.11
N LEU A 77 -3.86 22.30 -0.84
CA LEU A 77 -3.97 21.13 -1.69
C LEU A 77 -3.34 19.94 -0.97
N LEU A 78 -4.19 19.03 -0.49
CA LEU A 78 -3.81 17.80 0.19
C LEU A 78 -4.51 16.61 -0.46
N PHE A 79 -3.71 15.70 -0.99
CA PHE A 79 -4.17 14.48 -1.66
C PHE A 79 -3.49 13.27 -1.06
N PRO A 80 -4.09 12.06 -1.11
CA PRO A 80 -3.34 10.83 -0.88
C PRO A 80 -2.20 10.70 -1.90
N ALA A 81 -0.95 10.74 -1.43
CA ALA A 81 0.23 10.77 -2.29
C ALA A 81 1.11 9.52 -2.18
N VAL A 82 1.61 9.05 -3.34
CA VAL A 82 2.72 8.10 -3.45
C VAL A 82 3.88 8.81 -4.13
N ILE A 83 5.04 8.84 -3.49
CA ILE A 83 6.25 9.50 -3.99
C ILE A 83 7.15 8.44 -4.60
N VAL A 84 7.51 8.63 -5.86
CA VAL A 84 8.40 7.74 -6.61
C VAL A 84 9.80 8.35 -6.63
N GLY A 85 10.77 7.64 -6.05
CA GLY A 85 12.15 8.10 -5.93
C GLY A 85 12.93 7.41 -4.82
N GLU A 86 14.06 8.00 -4.43
CA GLU A 86 14.90 7.46 -3.36
C GLU A 86 14.20 7.60 -1.99
N VAL A 87 14.14 6.50 -1.24
CA VAL A 87 13.62 6.45 0.13
C VAL A 87 14.58 7.22 1.04
N LYS A 88 14.33 8.52 1.24
CA LYS A 88 15.22 9.41 2.02
C LYS A 88 14.86 9.52 3.51
N GLY A 89 13.89 8.73 4.00
CA GLY A 89 13.48 8.76 5.42
C GLY A 89 12.90 10.12 5.88
N GLN A 90 12.66 11.06 4.97
CA GLN A 90 12.08 12.37 5.25
C GLN A 90 10.69 12.47 4.61
N VAL A 91 9.84 13.29 5.22
CA VAL A 91 8.49 13.58 4.72
C VAL A 91 8.55 14.77 3.75
N ASP A 92 8.39 14.50 2.47
CA ASP A 92 8.55 15.44 1.35
C ASP A 92 7.29 16.28 1.13
N TYR A 93 6.09 15.73 1.39
CA TYR A 93 4.80 16.38 1.14
C TYR A 93 3.88 16.38 2.39
N HIS A 94 3.47 15.22 2.90
CA HIS A 94 2.57 15.11 4.05
C HIS A 94 2.83 13.83 4.88
N PRO A 95 2.47 13.78 6.20
CA PRO A 95 2.86 12.66 7.07
C PRO A 95 2.36 11.28 6.62
N GLU A 96 1.32 11.22 5.78
CA GLU A 96 0.72 9.98 5.28
C GLU A 96 1.23 9.51 3.92
N GLU A 97 2.30 10.11 3.41
CA GLU A 97 2.82 9.79 2.08
C GLU A 97 3.54 8.44 2.11
N LEU A 98 3.48 7.73 1.00
CA LEU A 98 4.18 6.47 0.83
C LEU A 98 5.29 6.65 -0.19
N HIS A 99 6.51 6.29 0.18
CA HIS A 99 7.66 6.30 -0.72
C HIS A 99 7.77 4.96 -1.41
N LEU A 100 8.00 4.99 -2.72
CA LEU A 100 8.17 3.82 -3.55
C LEU A 100 9.39 4.01 -4.46
N PRO A 101 10.43 3.18 -4.35
CA PRO A 101 11.56 3.28 -5.26
C PRO A 101 11.20 2.76 -6.66
N ASP A 102 11.94 3.25 -7.66
CA ASP A 102 11.72 2.97 -9.09
C ASP A 102 11.80 1.47 -9.44
N ASP A 103 12.49 0.68 -8.62
CA ASP A 103 12.65 -0.76 -8.79
C ASP A 103 11.50 -1.58 -8.15
N GLN A 104 10.54 -0.91 -7.51
CA GLN A 104 9.40 -1.50 -6.82
C GLN A 104 8.04 -1.05 -7.37
N LEU A 105 8.00 -0.54 -8.61
CA LEU A 105 6.77 -0.09 -9.29
C LEU A 105 5.68 -1.17 -9.36
N ALA A 106 6.03 -2.46 -9.27
CA ALA A 106 5.08 -3.56 -9.13
C ALA A 106 4.10 -3.39 -7.95
N GLN A 107 4.49 -2.61 -6.94
CA GLN A 107 3.68 -2.33 -5.76
C GLN A 107 2.83 -1.07 -5.87
N LEU A 108 2.95 -0.31 -6.97
CA LEU A 108 2.33 1.01 -7.11
C LEU A 108 0.83 1.00 -6.85
N GLY A 109 0.09 0.09 -7.49
CA GLY A 109 -1.36 0.00 -7.29
C GLY A 109 -1.76 -0.34 -5.84
N TYR A 110 -0.93 -1.11 -5.13
CA TYR A 110 -1.18 -1.45 -3.73
C TYR A 110 -0.87 -0.26 -2.80
N ASN A 111 0.20 0.47 -3.09
CA ASN A 111 0.57 1.68 -2.35
C ASN A 111 -0.40 2.84 -2.59
N VAL A 112 -0.97 2.98 -3.79
CA VAL A 112 -2.05 3.94 -4.05
C VAL A 112 -3.28 3.63 -3.19
N ASP A 113 -3.72 2.37 -3.17
CA ASP A 113 -4.85 1.95 -2.32
C ASP A 113 -4.54 2.17 -0.82
N ALA A 114 -3.30 1.94 -0.41
CA ALA A 114 -2.84 2.19 0.95
C ALA A 114 -2.84 3.69 1.31
N ALA A 115 -2.32 4.55 0.43
CA ALA A 115 -2.27 6.00 0.61
C ALA A 115 -3.67 6.57 0.78
N ILE A 116 -4.61 6.20 -0.10
CA ILE A 116 -6.03 6.59 0.00
C ILE A 116 -6.61 6.15 1.35
N SER A 117 -6.42 4.88 1.69
CA SER A 117 -6.95 4.34 2.95
C SER A 117 -6.37 5.04 4.18
N ARG A 118 -5.09 5.44 4.12
CA ARG A 118 -4.38 6.12 5.20
C ARG A 118 -4.88 7.56 5.38
N PHE A 119 -4.99 8.30 4.27
CA PHE A 119 -5.54 9.65 4.24
C PHE A 119 -6.98 9.73 4.78
N LEU A 120 -7.86 8.81 4.37
CA LEU A 120 -9.24 8.75 4.85
C LEU A 120 -9.34 8.42 6.35
N ARG A 121 -8.41 7.63 6.89
CA ARG A 121 -8.38 7.29 8.32
C ARG A 121 -7.97 8.47 9.18
N GLN A 122 -6.93 9.21 8.77
CA GLN A 122 -6.42 10.31 9.59
C GLN A 122 -7.45 11.43 9.73
N GLY A 123 -8.16 11.80 8.66
CA GLY A 123 -9.23 12.80 8.78
C GLY A 123 -10.45 12.37 9.61
N ARG A 124 -10.57 11.08 9.98
CA ARG A 124 -11.57 10.59 10.96
C ARG A 124 -10.99 10.41 12.37
N ALA A 125 -9.71 10.04 12.49
CA ALA A 125 -9.02 9.89 13.77
C ALA A 125 -8.75 11.24 14.45
N ASP A 126 -8.62 12.31 13.67
CA ASP A 126 -8.40 13.68 14.15
C ASP A 126 -9.69 14.37 14.63
N GLY A 127 -10.64 13.59 15.18
CA GLY A 127 -11.82 14.10 15.90
C GLY A 127 -11.49 14.84 17.20
N ARG A 128 -10.28 15.41 17.32
CA ARG A 128 -9.93 16.39 18.35
C ARG A 128 -10.24 17.78 17.79
N THR A 129 -11.28 18.36 18.37
CA THR A 129 -11.48 19.80 18.52
C THR A 129 -10.15 20.58 18.51
N ASP A 130 -9.81 21.17 17.38
CA ASP A 130 -9.37 22.56 17.29
C ASP A 130 -9.44 23.03 15.82
N ASP A 131 -9.91 24.26 15.68
CA ASP A 131 -10.32 24.90 14.45
C ASP A 131 -9.25 24.94 13.35
N SER A 132 -9.72 24.92 12.09
CA SER A 132 -9.05 25.41 10.88
C SER A 132 -7.90 24.58 10.27
N SER A 133 -8.22 23.66 9.37
CA SER A 133 -7.29 23.30 8.29
C SER A 133 -8.01 22.69 7.09
N SER A 134 -7.60 23.09 5.89
CA SER A 134 -8.14 22.60 4.60
C SER A 134 -8.06 21.07 4.45
N SER A 135 -7.24 20.39 5.26
CA SER A 135 -7.10 18.94 5.36
C SER A 135 -8.40 18.23 5.73
N SER A 136 -9.13 18.70 6.77
CA SER A 136 -10.36 18.06 7.23
C SER A 136 -11.45 18.11 6.14
N ARG A 137 -11.56 19.25 5.43
CA ARG A 137 -12.46 19.42 4.30
C ARG A 137 -12.06 18.59 3.08
N ALA A 138 -10.75 18.50 2.78
CA ALA A 138 -10.25 17.65 1.70
C ALA A 138 -10.55 16.16 1.97
N VAL A 139 -10.36 15.70 3.22
CA VAL A 139 -10.66 14.32 3.61
C VAL A 139 -12.17 14.05 3.60
N SER A 140 -13.02 14.97 4.08
CA SER A 140 -14.48 14.79 4.02
C SER A 140 -14.98 14.74 2.59
N ASN A 141 -14.52 15.65 1.72
CA ASN A 141 -14.94 15.70 0.31
C ASN A 141 -14.47 14.47 -0.47
N LEU A 142 -13.24 14.00 -0.24
CA LEU A 142 -12.76 12.76 -0.84
C LEU A 142 -13.54 11.55 -0.31
N SER A 143 -13.82 11.50 1.00
CA SER A 143 -14.64 10.44 1.62
C SER A 143 -16.02 10.37 0.99
N ASP A 144 -16.69 11.51 0.83
CA ASP A 144 -18.04 11.58 0.27
C ASP A 144 -18.05 11.18 -1.21
N ARG A 145 -17.10 11.67 -2.02
CA ARG A 145 -16.93 11.27 -3.43
C ARG A 145 -16.67 9.78 -3.57
N LEU A 146 -15.76 9.22 -2.77
CA LEU A 146 -15.45 7.80 -2.78
C LEU A 146 -16.62 6.97 -2.25
N GLN A 147 -17.39 7.46 -1.27
CA GLN A 147 -18.57 6.79 -0.75
C GLN A 147 -19.73 6.78 -1.75
N GLU A 148 -19.96 7.87 -2.49
CA GLU A 148 -20.95 7.94 -3.57
C GLU A 148 -20.61 6.99 -4.72
N ARG A 149 -19.31 6.89 -5.08
CA ARG A 149 -18.84 6.06 -6.19
C ARG A 149 -18.71 4.58 -5.80
N LEU A 150 -18.12 4.27 -4.65
CA LEU A 150 -17.77 2.91 -4.22
C LEU A 150 -18.79 2.29 -3.25
N GLY A 151 -19.76 3.07 -2.75
CA GLY A 151 -20.75 2.69 -1.76
C GLY A 151 -20.22 2.65 -0.31
N TYR A 152 -21.11 2.62 0.67
CA TYR A 152 -20.79 2.61 2.12
C TYR A 152 -19.82 1.47 2.55
N LEU A 153 -19.77 0.35 1.81
CA LEU A 153 -18.86 -0.77 2.09
C LEU A 153 -17.48 -0.63 1.42
N GLY A 154 -17.29 0.31 0.48
CA GLY A 154 -16.07 0.46 -0.32
C GLY A 154 -14.99 1.30 0.33
N VAL A 155 -15.33 2.07 1.38
CA VAL A 155 -14.46 3.10 1.98
C VAL A 155 -13.32 2.50 2.81
N PHE A 156 -13.45 1.24 3.24
CA PHE A 156 -12.46 0.59 4.08
C PHE A 156 -12.08 -0.77 3.49
N TYR A 157 -10.89 -0.82 2.87
CA TYR A 157 -10.21 -2.08 2.52
C TYR A 157 -10.96 -3.03 1.57
N LYS A 158 -11.63 -2.52 0.52
CA LYS A 158 -12.12 -3.41 -0.55
C LYS A 158 -10.93 -3.91 -1.38
N ARG A 159 -10.30 -4.97 -0.87
CA ARG A 159 -9.23 -5.71 -1.54
C ARG A 159 -9.77 -6.29 -2.85
N ASP A 160 -8.96 -6.27 -3.90
CA ASP A 160 -9.35 -6.80 -5.20
C ASP A 160 -8.96 -8.26 -5.34
N PRO A 161 -9.90 -9.21 -5.44
CA PRO A 161 -9.56 -10.61 -5.62
C PRO A 161 -8.78 -10.88 -6.91
N SER A 162 -8.84 -10.00 -7.91
CA SER A 162 -8.04 -10.12 -9.14
C SER A 162 -6.56 -9.79 -8.95
N ARG A 163 -6.20 -9.14 -7.85
CA ARG A 163 -4.82 -8.77 -7.51
C ARG A 163 -4.27 -9.59 -6.35
N PHE A 164 -4.94 -10.68 -5.99
CA PHE A 164 -4.39 -11.63 -5.04
C PHE A 164 -3.27 -12.41 -5.69
N LEU A 165 -2.27 -12.76 -4.89
CA LEU A 165 -1.10 -13.50 -5.38
C LEU A 165 -1.49 -14.79 -6.13
N GLY A 166 -2.60 -15.42 -5.74
CA GLY A 166 -3.12 -16.63 -6.37
C GLY A 166 -3.87 -16.42 -7.70
N SER A 167 -4.32 -15.20 -8.01
CA SER A 167 -5.07 -14.87 -9.23
C SER A 167 -4.24 -14.15 -10.29
N LEU A 168 -3.06 -13.65 -9.92
CA LEU A 168 -2.14 -12.98 -10.85
C LEU A 168 -1.54 -13.94 -11.89
N PRO A 169 -1.28 -13.45 -13.12
CA PRO A 169 -0.46 -14.15 -14.10
C PRO A 169 0.92 -14.53 -13.54
N PRO A 170 1.56 -15.60 -14.04
CA PRO A 170 2.81 -16.10 -13.47
C PRO A 170 3.97 -15.10 -13.55
N GLU A 171 4.04 -14.27 -14.59
CA GLU A 171 5.06 -13.22 -14.72
C GLU A 171 4.84 -12.09 -13.71
N GLU A 172 3.63 -11.50 -13.66
CA GLU A 172 3.29 -10.44 -12.69
C GLU A 172 3.44 -10.91 -11.25
N ARG A 173 3.06 -12.16 -10.96
CA ARG A 173 3.26 -12.79 -9.66
C ARG A 173 4.74 -12.87 -9.30
N ARG A 174 5.61 -13.23 -10.25
CA ARG A 174 7.06 -13.31 -10.04
C ARG A 174 7.64 -11.92 -9.76
N ASP A 175 7.23 -10.93 -10.54
CA ASP A 175 7.68 -9.54 -10.37
C ASP A 175 7.24 -8.97 -9.01
N LEU A 176 6.00 -9.25 -8.58
CA LEU A 176 5.51 -8.86 -7.26
C LEU A 176 6.31 -9.51 -6.13
N LEU A 177 6.62 -10.82 -6.24
CA LEU A 177 7.43 -11.51 -5.22
C LEU A 177 8.85 -10.97 -5.16
N LEU A 178 9.48 -10.71 -6.31
CA LEU A 178 10.81 -10.10 -6.37
C LEU A 178 10.78 -8.68 -5.76
N SER A 179 9.72 -7.92 -6.03
CA SER A 179 9.54 -6.60 -5.46
C SER A 179 9.37 -6.66 -3.93
N LEU A 180 8.56 -7.58 -3.42
CA LEU A 180 8.40 -7.81 -1.97
C LEU A 180 9.72 -8.22 -1.30
N GLN A 181 10.53 -9.06 -1.96
CA GLN A 181 11.86 -9.42 -1.48
C GLN A 181 12.80 -8.21 -1.41
N ARG A 182 12.77 -7.32 -2.41
CA ARG A 182 13.55 -6.06 -2.40
C ARG A 182 13.12 -5.15 -1.26
N THR A 183 11.83 -4.88 -1.11
CA THR A 183 11.32 -4.06 -0.01
C THR A 183 11.67 -4.64 1.36
N TYR A 184 11.57 -5.96 1.52
CA TYR A 184 11.96 -6.63 2.78
C TYR A 184 13.47 -6.55 3.02
N ARG A 185 14.29 -6.64 1.97
CA ARG A 185 15.74 -6.45 2.08
C ARG A 185 16.07 -5.01 2.51
N ASP A 186 15.40 -4.01 1.93
CA ASP A 186 15.57 -2.60 2.30
C ASP A 186 15.16 -2.34 3.75
N LEU A 187 14.05 -2.97 4.19
CA LEU A 187 13.63 -2.99 5.58
C LEU A 187 14.75 -3.53 6.49
N LEU A 188 15.30 -4.72 6.21
CA LEU A 188 16.37 -5.28 7.04
C LEU A 188 17.65 -4.43 7.02
N ALA A 189 18.01 -3.85 5.87
CA ALA A 189 19.19 -3.01 5.75
C ALA A 189 19.07 -1.71 6.58
N SER A 190 17.87 -1.12 6.60
CA SER A 190 17.58 0.12 7.32
C SER A 190 17.16 -0.10 8.78
N TYR A 191 16.70 -1.31 9.18
CA TYR A 191 16.02 -1.57 10.45
C TYR A 191 16.71 -1.02 11.70
N PHE A 192 18.03 -1.19 11.80
CA PHE A 192 18.83 -0.72 12.94
C PHE A 192 19.57 0.61 12.66
N SER A 193 19.57 1.07 11.41
CA SER A 193 20.40 2.17 10.93
C SER A 193 19.61 3.47 10.75
N ASP A 194 18.41 3.36 10.18
CA ASP A 194 17.54 4.48 9.85
C ASP A 194 16.07 4.10 10.17
N PRO A 195 15.55 4.54 11.33
CA PRO A 195 14.17 4.24 11.73
C PRO A 195 13.11 4.77 10.76
N ALA A 196 13.38 5.87 10.06
CA ALA A 196 12.38 6.47 9.18
C ALA A 196 12.29 5.70 7.86
N ALA A 197 13.43 5.37 7.23
CA ALA A 197 13.47 4.51 6.06
C ALA A 197 12.94 3.10 6.36
N ALA A 198 13.26 2.54 7.54
CA ALA A 198 12.76 1.24 7.96
C ALA A 198 11.23 1.24 8.12
N ASN A 199 10.65 2.29 8.72
CA ASN A 199 9.19 2.41 8.82
C ASN A 199 8.52 2.51 7.45
N GLN A 200 9.10 3.24 6.50
CA GLN A 200 8.56 3.32 5.13
C GLN A 200 8.62 1.97 4.41
N ALA A 201 9.75 1.26 4.50
CA ALA A 201 9.90 -0.07 3.92
C ALA A 201 8.96 -1.10 4.58
N LEU A 202 8.81 -1.02 5.91
CA LEU A 202 7.87 -1.82 6.69
C LEU A 202 6.44 -1.60 6.21
N GLU A 203 6.00 -0.34 6.14
CA GLU A 203 4.66 -0.01 5.68
C GLU A 203 4.41 -0.47 4.24
N SER A 204 5.32 -0.19 3.32
CA SER A 204 5.22 -0.61 1.92
C SER A 204 5.09 -2.14 1.80
N PHE A 205 5.94 -2.89 2.50
CA PHE A 205 5.89 -4.34 2.52
C PHE A 205 4.54 -4.86 3.07
N VAL A 206 4.11 -4.34 4.22
CA VAL A 206 2.89 -4.78 4.91
C VAL A 206 1.65 -4.44 4.07
N ASN A 207 1.59 -3.24 3.47
CA ASN A 207 0.49 -2.84 2.59
C ASN A 207 0.39 -3.79 1.38
N THR A 208 1.49 -4.01 0.68
CA THR A 208 1.54 -4.91 -0.48
C THR A 208 1.15 -6.32 -0.09
N ALA A 209 1.68 -6.84 1.02
CA ALA A 209 1.35 -8.18 1.53
C ALA A 209 -0.14 -8.30 1.92
N PHE A 210 -0.72 -7.27 2.53
CA PHE A 210 -2.14 -7.27 2.90
C PHE A 210 -3.08 -7.23 1.69
N PHE A 211 -2.82 -6.35 0.73
CA PHE A 211 -3.70 -6.20 -0.44
C PHE A 211 -3.53 -7.31 -1.47
N SER A 212 -2.35 -7.93 -1.55
CA SER A 212 -2.11 -9.12 -2.38
C SER A 212 -2.55 -10.44 -1.73
N ASP A 213 -3.09 -10.39 -0.51
CA ASP A 213 -3.49 -11.58 0.26
C ASP A 213 -2.32 -12.57 0.44
N LEU A 214 -1.12 -12.04 0.72
CA LEU A 214 0.09 -12.82 0.91
C LEU A 214 -0.05 -13.71 2.17
N PRO A 215 0.10 -15.04 2.05
CA PRO A 215 0.08 -15.91 3.23
C PRO A 215 1.22 -15.58 4.19
N ILE A 216 0.94 -15.58 5.50
CA ILE A 216 1.97 -15.33 6.54
C ILE A 216 3.17 -16.26 6.39
N THR A 217 2.94 -17.51 5.98
CA THR A 217 4.03 -18.47 5.73
C THR A 217 5.01 -17.96 4.67
N ARG A 218 4.51 -17.28 3.62
CA ARG A 218 5.37 -16.67 2.60
C ARG A 218 6.18 -15.49 3.12
N THR A 219 5.62 -14.69 4.03
CA THR A 219 6.39 -13.64 4.72
C THR A 219 7.56 -14.21 5.52
N VAL A 220 7.33 -15.31 6.23
CA VAL A 220 8.39 -16.00 6.99
C VAL A 220 9.43 -16.62 6.05
N GLU A 221 9.00 -17.22 4.94
CA GLU A 221 9.93 -17.74 3.92
C GLU A 221 10.84 -16.63 3.36
N ILE A 222 10.28 -15.48 2.96
CA ILE A 222 11.06 -14.33 2.47
C ILE A 222 12.11 -13.91 3.51
N HIS A 223 11.74 -13.85 4.79
CA HIS A 223 12.67 -13.53 5.85
C HIS A 223 13.81 -14.54 5.95
N VAL A 224 13.50 -15.84 6.00
CA VAL A 224 14.50 -16.90 6.16
C VAL A 224 15.46 -16.93 4.96
N ASP A 225 14.94 -16.79 3.74
CA ASP A 225 15.75 -16.77 2.53
C ASP A 225 16.74 -15.59 2.54
N LEU A 226 16.29 -14.39 2.95
CA LEU A 226 17.16 -13.21 3.04
C LEU A 226 18.21 -13.33 4.15
N ILE A 227 17.87 -13.94 5.29
CA ILE A 227 18.84 -14.19 6.36
C ILE A 227 19.91 -15.20 5.91
N ASP A 228 19.53 -16.23 5.16
CA ASP A 228 20.48 -17.18 4.56
C ASP A 228 21.39 -16.51 3.52
N GLU A 229 20.84 -15.61 2.69
CA GLU A 229 21.62 -14.79 1.75
C GLU A 229 22.66 -13.91 2.47
N PHE A 230 22.24 -13.17 3.50
CA PHE A 230 23.16 -12.35 4.30
C PHE A 230 24.21 -13.18 5.02
N TRP A 231 23.84 -14.34 5.56
CA TRP A 231 24.78 -15.25 6.19
C TRP A 231 25.86 -15.72 5.21
N LYS A 232 25.47 -16.13 3.99
CA LYS A 232 26.40 -16.52 2.92
C LYS A 232 27.34 -15.38 2.56
N GLN A 233 26.83 -14.17 2.37
CA GLN A 233 27.63 -12.98 2.04
C GLN A 233 28.65 -12.66 3.14
N LEU A 234 28.21 -12.55 4.39
CA LEU A 234 29.08 -12.24 5.53
C LEU A 234 30.13 -13.32 5.78
N SER A 235 29.77 -14.60 5.57
CA SER A 235 30.70 -15.71 5.69
C SER A 235 31.83 -15.65 4.65
N LEU A 236 31.52 -15.22 3.41
CA LEU A 236 32.52 -15.01 2.36
C LEU A 236 33.43 -13.80 2.66
N GLU A 237 32.89 -12.76 3.28
CA GLU A 237 33.63 -11.55 3.68
C GLU A 237 34.42 -11.73 4.99
N GLY A 238 34.20 -12.84 5.71
CA GLY A 238 34.85 -13.12 6.99
C GLY A 238 34.30 -12.32 8.18
N HIS A 239 33.10 -11.77 8.04
CA HIS A 239 32.41 -11.02 9.09
C HIS A 239 31.65 -11.96 10.05
N LYS A 240 31.46 -11.50 11.30
CA LYS A 240 30.61 -12.22 12.27
C LYS A 240 29.15 -12.12 11.83
N HIS A 241 28.41 -13.21 11.98
CA HIS A 241 27.00 -13.31 11.57
C HIS A 241 26.03 -13.52 12.75
N ASP A 242 26.51 -13.43 13.99
CA ASP A 242 25.68 -13.69 15.18
C ASP A 242 24.53 -12.68 15.33
N PHE A 243 24.74 -11.44 14.85
CA PHE A 243 23.74 -10.37 14.86
C PHE A 243 22.53 -10.65 13.95
N LEU A 244 22.63 -11.60 13.01
CA LEU A 244 21.50 -11.94 12.13
C LEU A 244 20.29 -12.46 12.93
N GLN A 245 20.51 -12.96 14.15
CA GLN A 245 19.42 -13.35 15.06
C GLN A 245 18.59 -12.15 15.52
N ASP A 246 19.16 -10.94 15.54
CA ASP A 246 18.48 -9.73 15.98
C ASP A 246 17.38 -9.32 14.98
N TYR A 247 17.52 -9.71 13.71
CA TYR A 247 16.47 -9.51 12.69
C TYR A 247 15.18 -10.28 12.96
N ARG A 248 15.15 -11.20 13.94
CA ARG A 248 13.89 -11.75 14.45
C ARG A 248 12.96 -10.66 14.97
N LEU A 249 13.50 -9.56 15.49
CA LEU A 249 12.70 -8.39 15.90
C LEU A 249 12.00 -7.76 14.69
N ALA A 250 12.69 -7.61 13.56
CA ALA A 250 12.09 -7.10 12.32
C ALA A 250 10.96 -8.00 11.81
N LEU A 251 11.12 -9.34 11.89
CA LEU A 251 10.05 -10.27 11.53
C LEU A 251 8.83 -10.13 12.45
N LEU A 252 9.05 -10.02 13.76
CA LEU A 252 7.97 -9.80 14.73
C LEU A 252 7.22 -8.50 14.45
N ASP A 253 7.95 -7.45 14.09
CA ASP A 253 7.38 -6.14 13.78
C ASP A 253 6.49 -6.17 12.53
N VAL A 254 6.98 -6.80 11.46
CA VAL A 254 6.20 -7.06 10.23
C VAL A 254 4.93 -7.85 10.53
N MET A 255 5.04 -8.93 11.32
CA MET A 255 3.89 -9.74 11.69
C MET A 255 2.88 -8.96 12.53
N ALA A 256 3.36 -8.13 13.46
CA ALA A 256 2.50 -7.28 14.29
C ALA A 256 1.71 -6.28 13.42
N HIS A 257 2.39 -5.62 12.48
CA HIS A 257 1.76 -4.68 11.55
C HIS A 257 0.74 -5.35 10.63
N LEU A 258 1.06 -6.53 10.07
CA LEU A 258 0.12 -7.30 9.27
C LEU A 258 -1.11 -7.71 10.08
N CYS A 259 -0.91 -8.26 11.27
CA CYS A 259 -2.00 -8.65 12.17
C CYS A 259 -2.90 -7.47 12.51
N GLU A 260 -2.31 -6.31 12.78
CA GLU A 260 -3.06 -5.09 13.08
C GLU A 260 -3.84 -4.59 11.88
N MET A 261 -3.28 -4.66 10.66
CA MET A 261 -4.02 -4.36 9.43
C MET A 261 -5.21 -5.30 9.22
N TYR A 262 -5.03 -6.61 9.41
CA TYR A 262 -6.13 -7.57 9.34
C TYR A 262 -7.18 -7.30 10.42
N ARG A 263 -6.78 -7.02 11.66
CA ARG A 263 -7.70 -6.67 12.76
C ARG A 263 -8.54 -5.44 12.45
N ARG A 264 -7.92 -4.39 11.90
CA ARG A 264 -8.57 -3.12 11.52
C ARG A 264 -9.46 -3.23 10.28
N SER A 265 -9.23 -4.24 9.44
CA SER A 265 -10.04 -4.47 8.24
C SER A 265 -11.43 -5.06 8.52
N ILE A 266 -11.66 -5.52 9.75
CA ILE A 266 -12.96 -6.06 10.19
C ILE A 266 -13.83 -4.89 10.66
N PRO A 267 -15.00 -4.63 10.04
CA PRO A 267 -15.90 -3.57 10.47
C PRO A 267 -16.35 -3.77 11.93
N PRO A 268 -16.40 -2.72 12.76
CA PRO A 268 -16.76 -2.84 14.18
C PRO A 268 -18.22 -3.27 14.42
N ASP A 269 -19.09 -3.21 13.40
CA ASP A 269 -20.52 -3.54 13.50
C ASP A 269 -20.92 -4.92 12.97
N LEU A 270 -19.96 -5.81 12.66
CA LEU A 270 -20.31 -7.21 12.38
C LEU A 270 -20.37 -7.99 13.71
N PRO A 271 -21.53 -8.43 14.20
CA PRO A 271 -21.55 -9.41 15.27
C PRO A 271 -20.78 -10.64 14.77
N LEU A 272 -19.70 -11.01 15.47
CA LEU A 272 -18.89 -12.20 15.21
C LEU A 272 -19.64 -13.52 15.54
N SER A 273 -20.93 -13.57 15.24
CA SER A 273 -21.77 -14.76 15.33
C SER A 273 -22.49 -14.96 14.01
N GLY A 274 -22.08 -15.98 13.24
CA GLY A 274 -23.01 -16.59 12.29
C GLY A 274 -22.50 -17.05 10.92
N THR A 275 -21.23 -16.83 10.53
CA THR A 275 -20.78 -17.24 9.17
C THR A 275 -19.70 -18.34 9.17
N ALA A 276 -19.66 -19.17 10.21
CA ALA A 276 -18.97 -20.46 10.19
C ALA A 276 -19.84 -21.61 9.65
N SER A 277 -20.96 -21.31 8.96
CA SER A 277 -21.86 -22.34 8.40
C SER A 277 -22.19 -22.06 6.93
N SER A 278 -21.16 -22.08 6.09
CA SER A 278 -21.34 -22.35 4.66
C SER A 278 -20.08 -22.96 4.05
N ARG A 279 -19.44 -23.89 4.77
CA ARG A 279 -18.65 -24.92 4.09
C ARG A 279 -19.66 -25.93 3.55
N VAL A 280 -19.98 -25.78 2.27
CA VAL A 280 -20.77 -26.73 1.47
C VAL A 280 -20.29 -28.14 1.80
N ARG A 281 -21.09 -28.88 2.58
CA ARG A 281 -20.94 -30.32 2.79
C ARG A 281 -21.28 -30.95 1.43
N ARG A 282 -20.30 -31.52 0.74
CA ARG A 282 -20.54 -32.36 -0.44
C ARG A 282 -21.38 -33.57 0.01
N PRO A 283 -22.46 -33.95 -0.70
CA PRO A 283 -23.25 -35.12 -0.36
C PRO A 283 -22.63 -36.35 -1.05
N THR A 284 -21.59 -36.93 -0.45
CA THR A 284 -21.07 -38.25 -0.83
C THR A 284 -20.49 -38.93 0.40
N ASP A 285 -21.36 -39.25 1.37
CA ASP A 285 -21.14 -40.33 2.35
C ASP A 285 -22.44 -40.58 3.13
N GLN A 286 -23.39 -41.21 2.44
CA GLN A 286 -24.44 -42.03 3.08
C GLN A 286 -24.39 -43.41 2.42
N LEU A 287 -23.36 -44.17 2.75
CA LEU A 287 -23.37 -45.61 2.69
C LEU A 287 -22.76 -46.11 4.01
N ASP A 288 -23.40 -47.13 4.57
CA ASP A 288 -23.06 -47.84 5.80
C ASP A 288 -23.25 -47.11 7.13
N ALA A 289 -24.39 -47.38 7.77
CA ALA A 289 -24.43 -48.25 8.95
C ALA A 289 -25.72 -47.99 9.71
N SER A 290 -26.59 -48.99 9.79
CA SER A 290 -27.33 -49.39 11.00
C SER A 290 -28.14 -50.63 10.67
N GLU A 291 -27.50 -51.78 10.84
CA GLU A 291 -28.13 -53.07 11.00
C GLU A 291 -29.10 -53.06 12.20
N GLU A 292 -30.07 -53.94 12.09
CA GLU A 292 -31.21 -54.16 12.97
C GLU A 292 -30.80 -54.63 14.37
N SER A 293 -31.51 -54.12 15.39
CA SER A 293 -31.80 -54.86 16.62
C SER A 293 -32.96 -54.22 17.36
N SER A 294 -34.17 -54.76 17.14
CA SER A 294 -35.17 -55.18 18.14
C SER A 294 -36.49 -55.53 17.45
#